data_AF-A0A0F7PNS9-F1
#
_entry.id   AF-A0A0F7PNS9-F1
#
_cell.length_a   1.000
_cell.length_b   1.000
_cell.length_c   1.000
_cell.angle_alpha   90.00
_cell.angle_beta   90.00
_cell.angle_gamma   90.00
#
_symmetry.space_group_name_H-M   'P 1'
#
loop_
_entity.id
_entity.type
_entity.pdbx_description
1 polymer ?
#
loop_
_entity_poly.entity_id
_entity_poly.type
_entity_poly.pdbx_seq_one_letter_code
_entity_poly.pdbx_strand_id
1 'polypeptide(L)'
;MSGGAIRGGLARVLTVIIWGFALAAAASFALAIVGVLGLAGFEPDPFSAIFAMLLAMPWFFLVDPVSTGAAEVWSFALLLAGIILNFCILLALRWWLRRGSIVL
;
A
#
# COMPACT_ATOMS: atom_id res chain seq x y z
N MET A 1 5.41 30.45 -16.49
CA MET A 1 5.27 29.86 -15.15
C MET A 1 6.50 29.00 -14.88
N SER A 2 7.27 29.31 -13.83
CA SER A 2 8.56 28.67 -13.54
C SER A 2 8.36 27.21 -13.13
N GLY A 3 9.13 26.29 -13.73
CA GLY A 3 9.05 24.85 -13.44
C GLY A 3 9.32 24.48 -11.97
N GLY A 4 9.93 25.38 -11.20
CA GLY A 4 10.15 25.21 -9.76
C GLY A 4 8.85 25.26 -8.92
N ALA A 5 7.91 26.13 -9.28
CA ALA A 5 6.64 26.26 -8.56
C ALA A 5 5.75 25.01 -8.74
N ILE A 6 5.73 24.44 -9.95
CA ILE A 6 4.98 23.22 -10.27
C ILE A 6 5.54 22.03 -9.50
N ARG A 7 6.87 21.86 -9.47
CA ARG A 7 7.54 20.78 -8.72
C ARG A 7 7.28 20.87 -7.22
N GLY A 8 7.32 22.08 -6.65
CA GLY A 8 6.99 22.30 -5.23
C GLY A 8 5.55 21.93 -4.89
N GLY A 9 4.60 22.27 -5.76
CA GLY A 9 3.20 21.85 -5.65
C GLY A 9 3.05 20.33 -5.69
N LEU A 10 3.66 19.68 -6.68
CA LEU A 10 3.63 18.22 -6.84
C LEU A 10 4.21 17.49 -5.63
N ALA A 11 5.32 17.97 -5.07
CA ALA A 11 5.94 17.34 -3.89
C ALA A 11 5.03 17.42 -2.64
N ARG A 12 4.27 18.51 -2.47
CA ARG A 12 3.29 18.64 -1.38
C ARG A 12 2.12 17.68 -1.58
N VAL A 13 1.53 17.67 -2.78
CA VAL A 13 0.44 16.75 -3.13
C VAL A 13 0.87 15.30 -2.91
N LEU A 14 2.06 14.93 -3.39
CA LEU A 14 2.59 13.59 -3.22
C LEU A 14 2.84 13.24 -1.75
N THR A 15 3.24 14.21 -0.91
CA THR A 15 3.37 13.99 0.54
C THR A 15 2.01 13.67 1.18
N VAL A 16 0.94 14.38 0.79
CA VAL A 16 -0.42 14.10 1.26
C VAL A 16 -0.88 12.71 0.80
N ILE A 17 -0.62 12.34 -0.46
CA ILE A 17 -0.95 11.01 -1.00
C ILE A 17 -0.22 9.91 -0.23
N ILE A 18 1.08 10.08 0.05
CA ILE A 18 1.88 9.11 0.82
C ILE A 18 1.31 8.89 2.21
N TRP A 19 0.96 9.97 2.92
CA TRP A 19 0.37 9.86 4.26
C TRP A 19 -1.04 9.24 4.23
N GLY A 20 -1.86 9.63 3.26
CA GLY A 20 -3.17 9.03 3.05
C GLY A 20 -3.08 7.53 2.75
N PHE A 21 -2.14 7.14 1.87
CA PHE A 21 -1.86 5.75 1.57
C PHE A 21 -1.38 4.99 2.80
N ALA A 22 -0.43 5.54 3.57
CA ALA A 22 0.09 4.89 4.77
C ALA A 22 -1.00 4.65 5.82
N LEU A 23 -1.88 5.64 6.03
CA LEU A 23 -2.99 5.53 6.96
C LEU A 23 -4.01 4.49 6.49
N ALA A 24 -4.38 4.52 5.21
CA ALA A 24 -5.27 3.54 4.61
C ALA A 24 -4.69 2.11 4.67
N ALA A 25 -3.40 1.96 4.39
CA ALA A 25 -2.69 0.69 4.51
C ALA A 25 -2.68 0.15 5.93
N ALA A 26 -2.35 0.99 6.92
CA ALA A 26 -2.34 0.58 8.32
C ALA A 26 -3.73 0.19 8.82
N ALA A 27 -4.75 1.01 8.54
CA ALA A 27 -6.13 0.73 8.93
C ALA A 27 -6.67 -0.53 8.24
N SER A 28 -6.43 -0.66 6.93
CA SER A 28 -6.85 -1.81 6.15
C SER A 28 -6.19 -3.11 6.61
N PHE A 29 -4.90 -3.07 6.95
CA PHE A 29 -4.19 -4.25 7.42
C PHE A 29 -4.64 -4.65 8.82
N ALA A 30 -4.88 -3.68 9.71
CA ALA A 30 -5.48 -3.93 11.01
C ALA A 30 -6.87 -4.56 10.89
N LEU A 31 -7.72 -4.04 9.99
CA LEU A 31 -9.05 -4.61 9.71
C LEU A 31 -8.95 -6.03 9.15
N ALA A 32 -8.01 -6.29 8.23
CA ALA A 32 -7.81 -7.63 7.69
C ALA A 32 -7.37 -8.62 8.78
N ILE A 33 -6.45 -8.24 9.67
CA ILE A 33 -6.03 -9.09 10.79
C ILE A 33 -7.19 -9.35 11.74
N VAL A 34 -7.90 -8.31 12.17
CA VAL A 34 -9.00 -8.44 13.14
C VAL A 34 -10.17 -9.23 12.54
N GLY A 35 -10.56 -8.91 11.31
CA GLY A 35 -11.70 -9.53 10.64
C GLY A 35 -11.43 -10.97 10.22
N VAL A 36 -10.29 -11.27 9.60
CA VAL A 36 -9.99 -12.65 9.16
C VAL A 36 -9.78 -13.58 10.34
N LEU A 37 -9.13 -13.11 11.42
CA LEU A 37 -8.86 -13.95 12.59
C LEU A 37 -10.01 -13.95 13.62
N GLY A 38 -11.08 -13.19 13.40
CA GLY A 38 -12.20 -13.07 14.36
C GLY A 38 -11.77 -12.52 15.72
N LEU A 39 -10.77 -11.63 15.75
CA LEU A 39 -10.27 -11.06 17.00
C LEU A 39 -11.31 -10.10 17.60
N ALA A 40 -11.23 -9.85 18.90
CA ALA A 40 -12.13 -8.96 19.63
C ALA A 40 -13.63 -9.38 19.62
N GLY A 41 -13.92 -10.66 19.40
CA GLY A 41 -15.28 -11.20 19.43
C GLY A 41 -16.07 -10.97 18.14
N PHE A 42 -15.40 -10.59 17.05
CA PHE A 42 -15.99 -10.53 15.72
C PHE A 42 -16.05 -11.91 15.08
N GLU A 43 -17.08 -12.16 14.26
CA GLU A 43 -17.14 -13.36 13.41
C GLU A 43 -16.05 -13.27 12.33
N PRO A 44 -15.29 -14.36 12.06
CA PRO A 44 -14.30 -14.39 10.99
C PRO A 44 -14.91 -14.00 9.63
N ASP A 45 -14.46 -12.87 9.07
CA ASP A 45 -14.91 -12.35 7.79
C ASP A 45 -13.75 -12.20 6.80
N PRO A 46 -13.67 -13.03 5.74
CA PRO A 46 -12.64 -12.93 4.71
C PRO A 46 -12.74 -11.65 3.88
N PHE A 47 -13.91 -10.99 3.83
CA PHE A 47 -14.08 -9.75 3.06
C PHE A 47 -13.37 -8.54 3.69
N SER A 48 -13.03 -8.62 4.96
CA SER A 48 -12.20 -7.60 5.64
C SER A 48 -10.83 -7.39 4.97
N ALA A 49 -10.31 -8.39 4.26
CA ALA A 49 -9.04 -8.30 3.53
C ALA A 49 -9.13 -7.60 2.16
N ILE A 50 -10.34 -7.31 1.64
CA ILE A 50 -10.52 -6.69 0.30
C ILE A 50 -9.78 -5.35 0.21
N PHE A 51 -9.86 -4.53 1.24
CA PHE A 51 -9.20 -3.21 1.22
C PHE A 51 -7.67 -3.35 1.11
N ALA A 52 -7.10 -4.40 1.71
CA ALA A 52 -5.67 -4.66 1.64
C ALA A 52 -5.31 -5.16 0.23
N MET A 53 -6.16 -6.01 -0.37
CA MET A 53 -6.02 -6.45 -1.76
C MET A 53 -6.03 -5.28 -2.74
N LEU A 54 -6.97 -4.35 -2.59
CA LEU A 54 -7.06 -3.16 -3.43
C LEU A 54 -5.83 -2.27 -3.30
N LEU A 55 -5.29 -2.11 -2.08
CA LEU A 55 -4.06 -1.34 -1.85
C LEU A 55 -2.78 -2.05 -2.33
N ALA A 56 -2.80 -3.38 -2.42
CA ALA A 56 -1.70 -4.19 -2.96
C ALA A 56 -1.74 -4.34 -4.48
N MET A 57 -2.80 -3.90 -5.15
CA MET A 57 -2.88 -3.94 -6.62
C MET A 57 -1.72 -3.16 -7.27
N PRO A 58 -1.23 -3.59 -8.44
CA PRO A 58 -1.64 -4.78 -9.20
C PRO A 58 -0.94 -6.07 -8.73
N TRP A 59 -0.03 -5.98 -7.76
CA TRP A 59 0.86 -7.08 -7.36
C TRP A 59 0.10 -8.29 -6.81
N PHE A 60 -1.12 -8.08 -6.33
CA PHE A 60 -2.02 -9.15 -5.92
C PHE A 60 -2.25 -10.21 -7.03
N PHE A 61 -2.22 -9.83 -8.31
CA PHE A 61 -2.36 -10.80 -9.41
C PHE A 61 -1.20 -11.79 -9.53
N LEU A 62 -0.07 -11.53 -8.84
CA LEU A 62 1.05 -12.46 -8.75
C LEU A 62 0.82 -13.55 -7.71
N VAL A 63 -0.23 -13.43 -6.89
CA VAL A 63 -0.67 -14.46 -5.96
C VAL A 63 -1.47 -15.49 -6.76
N ASP A 64 -0.81 -16.54 -7.22
CA ASP A 64 -1.47 -17.67 -7.89
C ASP A 64 -2.21 -18.54 -6.84
N PRO A 65 -3.55 -18.67 -6.91
CA PRO A 65 -4.31 -19.52 -5.98
C PRO A 65 -4.06 -21.03 -6.14
N VAL A 66 -3.25 -21.47 -7.11
CA VAL A 66 -3.21 -22.88 -7.54
C VAL A 66 -2.35 -23.83 -6.68
N SER A 67 -1.51 -23.39 -5.73
CA SER A 67 -0.58 -24.33 -5.08
C SER A 67 -0.49 -24.30 -3.54
N THR A 68 -0.96 -25.41 -2.96
CA THR A 68 -0.59 -26.02 -1.67
C THR A 68 -1.13 -25.40 -0.38
N GLY A 69 -1.60 -26.28 0.54
CA GLY A 69 -2.37 -25.98 1.75
C GLY A 69 -1.70 -25.15 2.86
N ALA A 70 -0.70 -24.32 2.52
CA ALA A 70 -0.15 -23.25 3.36
C ALA A 70 -0.66 -21.84 2.92
N ALA A 71 -1.80 -21.81 2.22
CA ALA A 71 -2.23 -20.70 1.38
C ALA A 71 -2.50 -19.37 2.09
N GLU A 72 -2.90 -19.37 3.36
CA GLU A 72 -3.37 -18.15 4.03
C GLU A 72 -2.23 -17.21 4.44
N VAL A 73 -1.20 -17.74 5.13
CA VAL A 73 -0.06 -16.94 5.59
C VAL A 73 0.72 -16.37 4.40
N TRP A 74 0.87 -17.17 3.35
CA TRP A 74 1.56 -16.72 2.13
C TRP A 74 0.80 -15.61 1.40
N SER A 75 -0.53 -15.72 1.34
CA SER A 75 -1.39 -14.67 0.77
C SER A 75 -1.28 -13.35 1.55
N PHE A 76 -1.27 -13.40 2.88
CA PHE A 76 -1.06 -12.22 3.73
C PHE A 76 0.33 -11.60 3.55
N ALA A 77 1.37 -12.42 3.44
CA ALA A 77 2.74 -11.95 3.22
C ALA A 77 2.87 -11.24 1.87
N LEU A 78 2.29 -11.79 0.81
CA LEU A 78 2.31 -11.18 -0.53
C LEU A 78 1.48 -9.89 -0.59
N LEU A 79 0.32 -9.86 0.08
CA LEU A 79 -0.48 -8.65 0.28
C LEU A 79 0.34 -7.53 0.93
N LEU A 80 0.96 -7.84 2.06
CA LEU A 80 1.80 -6.89 2.78
C LEU A 80 2.98 -6.42 1.92
N ALA A 81 3.63 -7.34 1.21
CA ALA A 81 4.72 -7.03 0.29
C ALA A 81 4.27 -6.08 -0.84
N GLY A 82 3.09 -6.31 -1.44
CA GLY A 82 2.53 -5.43 -2.46
C GLY A 82 2.22 -4.03 -1.96
N ILE A 83 1.64 -3.91 -0.75
CA ILE A 83 1.38 -2.62 -0.09
C ILE A 83 2.70 -1.88 0.17
N ILE A 84 3.71 -2.57 0.71
CA ILE A 84 5.03 -1.99 0.98
C ILE A 84 5.70 -1.54 -0.31
N LEU A 85 5.60 -2.35 -1.38
CA LEU A 85 6.15 -2.00 -2.68
C LEU A 85 5.51 -0.72 -3.25
N ASN A 86 4.18 -0.61 -3.20
CA ASN A 86 3.46 0.59 -3.60
C ASN A 86 3.90 1.82 -2.79
N PHE A 87 4.06 1.67 -1.48
CA PHE A 87 4.57 2.73 -0.62
C PHE A 87 6.00 3.16 -1.01
N CYS A 88 6.90 2.20 -1.25
CA CYS A 88 8.27 2.44 -1.70
C CYS A 88 8.31 3.18 -3.04
N ILE A 89 7.43 2.84 -3.99
CA ILE A 89 7.32 3.55 -5.27
C ILE A 89 6.96 5.03 -5.05
N LEU A 90 5.98 5.32 -4.19
CA LEU A 90 5.59 6.70 -3.89
C LEU A 90 6.73 7.48 -3.21
N LEU A 91 7.46 6.84 -2.28
CA LEU A 91 8.65 7.43 -1.66
C LEU A 91 9.76 7.70 -2.68
N ALA A 92 10.01 6.76 -3.59
CA ALA A 92 11.01 6.90 -4.65
C ALA A 92 10.64 8.04 -5.61
N LEU A 93 9.37 8.16 -6.01
CA LEU A 93 8.87 9.28 -6.82
C LEU A 93 9.07 10.62 -6.12
N ARG A 94 8.75 10.69 -4.81
CA ARG A 94 8.96 11.91 -4.01
C ARG A 94 10.44 12.27 -3.92
N TRP A 95 11.29 11.28 -3.69
CA TRP A 95 12.73 11.48 -3.62
C TRP A 95 13.30 11.94 -4.96
N TRP A 96 12.85 11.35 -6.07
CA TRP A 96 13.28 11.74 -7.42
C TRP A 96 12.88 13.19 -7.76
N LEU A 97 11.63 13.57 -7.45
CA LEU A 97 11.15 14.95 -7.59
C LEU A 97 11.97 15.95 -6.77
N ARG A 98 12.44 15.56 -5.57
CA ARG A 98 13.31 16.39 -4.74
C ARG A 98 14.76 16.45 -5.22
N ARG A 99 15.32 15.35 -5.72
CA ARG A 99 16.70 15.32 -6.25
C ARG A 99 16.85 16.05 -7.57
N GLY A 100 15.82 16.05 -8.42
CA GLY A 100 15.79 16.86 -9.64
C GLY A 100 15.88 18.38 -9.41
N SER A 101 15.83 18.86 -8.16
CA SER A 101 16.07 20.25 -7.76
C SER A 101 17.55 20.60 -7.52
N ILE A 102 18.48 19.64 -7.58
CA ILE A 102 19.92 19.89 -7.30
C ILE A 102 20.71 20.21 -8.59
N VAL A 103 20.13 20.04 -9.78
CA VAL A 103 20.83 20.16 -11.08
C VAL A 103 20.31 21.32 -11.94
N LEU A 104 19.80 22.40 -11.34
CA LEU A 104 19.47 23.64 -12.06
C LEU A 104 20.10 24.84 -11.35
#